data_AF-A0AAD5KD37-F1
#
_entry.id   AF-A0AAD5KD37-F1
#
_cell.length_a   1.000
_cell.length_b   1.000
_cell.length_c   1.000
_cell.angle_alpha   90.00
_cell.angle_beta   90.00
_cell.angle_gamma   90.00
#
_symmetry.space_group_name_H-M   'P 1'
#
loop_
_entity.id
_entity.type
_entity.pdbx_description
1 polymer ?
#
loop_
_entity_poly.entity_id
_entity_poly.type
_entity_poly.pdbx_seq_one_letter_code
_entity_poly.pdbx_strand_id
1 'polypeptide(L)'
;MNSTANKIDDQLALAAGLTAKTNQLCLGLESGAADILELVTPTTADLLAWWFGEDMVMARGGSAKGGGGLNFHAGQKQAILNVIVAHEVLGAGLERWTLLDLYRAALPDALLTGTRLKEVSADKHGHPKYCLKMATGTGKTWVLQALMILATAQQKRCTG
;
A
#
# COMPACT_ATOMS: atom_id res chain seq x y z
N MET A 1 -0.41 24.68 23.04
CA MET A 1 0.21 24.09 21.83
C MET A 1 0.30 22.59 22.15
N ASN A 2 -0.49 21.64 21.65
CA ASN A 2 -0.58 21.24 20.24
C ASN A 2 -1.75 20.24 20.01
N SER A 3 -2.99 20.59 20.43
CA SER A 3 -4.13 19.65 20.39
C SER A 3 -4.53 19.22 18.97
N THR A 4 -4.30 20.08 17.97
CA THR A 4 -4.53 19.80 16.55
C THR A 4 -3.47 18.91 15.90
N ALA A 5 -2.19 19.08 16.26
CA ALA A 5 -1.11 18.21 15.75
C ALA A 5 -1.27 16.79 16.28
N ASN A 6 -1.56 16.65 17.58
CA ASN A 6 -1.82 15.35 18.18
C ASN A 6 -3.04 14.67 17.51
N LYS A 7 -4.08 15.43 17.15
CA LYS A 7 -5.25 14.92 16.41
C LYS A 7 -4.94 14.48 14.98
N ILE A 8 -4.02 15.16 14.28
CA ILE A 8 -3.60 14.82 12.92
C ILE A 8 -2.73 13.56 12.93
N ASP A 9 -1.79 13.46 13.87
CA ASP A 9 -0.97 12.26 14.07
C ASP A 9 -1.84 11.04 14.41
N ASP A 10 -2.86 11.25 15.24
CA ASP A 10 -3.83 10.21 15.59
C ASP A 10 -4.73 9.84 14.39
N GLN A 11 -5.12 10.81 13.54
CA GLN A 11 -5.90 10.56 12.31
C GLN A 11 -5.09 9.80 11.24
N LEU A 12 -3.78 10.02 11.17
CA LEU A 12 -2.88 9.36 10.21
C LEU A 12 -2.26 8.07 10.76
N ALA A 13 -2.60 7.67 11.99
CA ALA A 13 -2.05 6.49 12.65
C ALA A 13 -2.11 5.24 11.76
N LEU A 14 -3.24 4.97 11.11
CA LEU A 14 -3.37 3.82 10.20
C LEU A 14 -2.39 3.88 9.03
N ALA A 15 -2.26 5.05 8.40
CA ALA A 15 -1.36 5.23 7.26
C ALA A 15 0.10 5.06 7.69
N ALA A 16 0.46 5.55 8.88
CA ALA A 16 1.79 5.36 9.46
C ALA A 16 2.07 3.89 9.77
N GLY A 17 1.14 3.19 10.44
CA GLY A 17 1.30 1.77 10.77
C GLY A 17 1.39 0.87 9.53
N LEU A 18 0.52 1.11 8.54
CA LEU A 18 0.56 0.40 7.26
C LEU A 18 1.87 0.67 6.50
N THR A 19 2.35 1.91 6.50
CA THR A 19 3.63 2.28 5.86
C THR A 19 4.80 1.60 6.55
N ALA A 20 4.84 1.59 7.89
CA ALA A 20 5.89 0.93 8.66
C ALA A 20 5.94 -0.58 8.34
N LYS A 21 4.78 -1.26 8.34
CA LYS A 21 4.68 -2.67 7.99
C LYS A 21 5.10 -2.94 6.54
N THR A 22 4.67 -2.09 5.62
CA THR A 22 5.05 -2.19 4.21
C THR A 22 6.56 -2.04 4.02
N ASN A 23 7.20 -1.09 4.71
CA ASN A 23 8.64 -0.88 4.61
C ASN A 23 9.44 -2.07 5.13
N GLN A 24 8.94 -2.75 6.18
CA GLN A 24 9.55 -3.98 6.67
C GLN A 24 9.47 -5.10 5.61
N LEU A 25 8.29 -5.31 5.02
CA LEU A 25 8.07 -6.37 4.02
C LEU A 25 8.80 -6.09 2.68
N CYS A 26 9.04 -4.83 2.36
CA CYS A 26 9.69 -4.41 1.12
C CYS A 26 11.21 -4.21 1.26
N LEU A 27 11.81 -4.60 2.38
CA LEU A 27 13.25 -4.46 2.58
C LEU A 27 14.00 -5.35 1.57
N GLY A 28 14.84 -4.76 0.72
CA GLY A 28 15.54 -5.49 -0.34
C GLY A 28 14.71 -5.72 -1.61
N LEU A 29 13.63 -4.96 -1.81
CA LEU A 29 12.75 -5.12 -2.97
C LEU A 29 13.48 -4.87 -4.30
N GLU A 30 14.38 -3.89 -4.32
CA GLU A 30 15.15 -3.51 -5.51
C GLU A 30 16.08 -4.64 -5.98
N SER A 31 16.60 -5.45 -5.04
CA SER A 31 17.46 -6.60 -5.31
C SER A 31 16.68 -7.92 -5.44
N GLY A 32 15.34 -7.88 -5.36
CA GLY A 32 14.49 -9.08 -5.43
C GLY A 32 14.53 -9.96 -4.18
N ALA A 33 15.02 -9.45 -3.05
CA ALA A 33 15.20 -10.20 -1.80
C ALA A 33 14.13 -9.89 -0.74
N ALA A 34 13.07 -9.17 -1.11
CA ALA A 34 12.05 -8.73 -0.18
C ALA A 34 10.98 -9.80 0.09
N ASP A 35 10.64 -10.00 1.36
CA ASP A 35 9.61 -10.92 1.83
C ASP A 35 8.26 -10.74 1.10
N ILE A 36 7.92 -9.50 0.73
CA ILE A 36 6.69 -9.20 -0.01
C ILE A 36 6.53 -10.04 -1.29
N LEU A 37 7.64 -10.39 -1.96
CA LEU A 37 7.61 -11.13 -3.23
C LEU A 37 7.09 -12.57 -3.07
N GLU A 38 7.23 -13.15 -1.88
CA GLU A 38 6.71 -14.48 -1.56
C GLU A 38 5.27 -14.44 -1.02
N LEU A 39 4.85 -13.28 -0.51
CA LEU A 39 3.53 -13.08 0.11
C LEU A 39 2.45 -12.65 -0.88
N VAL A 40 2.85 -12.13 -2.04
CA VAL A 40 1.94 -11.72 -3.11
C VAL A 40 1.78 -12.82 -4.15
N THR A 41 0.81 -12.68 -5.06
CA THR A 41 0.66 -13.58 -6.20
C THR A 41 1.88 -13.49 -7.14
N PRO A 42 2.19 -14.56 -7.89
CA PRO A 42 3.29 -14.53 -8.85
C PRO A 42 3.21 -13.36 -9.82
N THR A 43 2.00 -13.04 -10.31
CA THR A 43 1.76 -11.88 -11.19
C THR A 43 2.13 -10.56 -10.52
N THR A 44 1.76 -10.36 -9.26
CA THR A 44 2.12 -9.15 -8.52
C THR A 44 3.63 -9.11 -8.26
N ALA A 45 4.27 -10.24 -7.94
CA ALA A 45 5.72 -10.30 -7.75
C ALA A 45 6.47 -9.88 -9.03
N ASP A 46 6.05 -10.38 -10.19
CA ASP A 46 6.61 -9.99 -11.50
C ASP A 46 6.41 -8.49 -11.77
N LEU A 47 5.23 -7.95 -11.46
CA LEU A 47 4.95 -6.51 -11.59
C LEU A 47 5.82 -5.67 -10.66
N LEU A 48 6.03 -6.12 -9.42
CA LEU A 48 6.90 -5.43 -8.46
C LEU A 48 8.36 -5.43 -8.93
N ALA A 49 8.86 -6.55 -9.44
CA ALA A 49 10.20 -6.63 -10.03
C ALA A 49 10.32 -5.70 -11.26
N TRP A 50 9.29 -5.65 -12.11
CA TRP A 50 9.27 -4.76 -13.28
C TRP A 50 9.21 -3.27 -12.91
N TRP A 51 8.38 -2.91 -11.92
CA TRP A 51 8.21 -1.52 -11.49
C TRP A 51 9.36 -1.00 -10.65
N PHE A 52 9.95 -1.83 -9.76
CA PHE A 52 10.83 -1.38 -8.71
C PHE A 52 12.19 -2.10 -8.64
N GLY A 53 12.43 -3.11 -9.47
CA GLY A 53 13.74 -3.74 -9.59
C GLY A 53 14.79 -2.77 -10.13
N GLU A 54 16.01 -2.85 -9.59
CA GLU A 54 17.08 -1.89 -9.89
C GLU A 54 17.40 -1.81 -11.39
N ASP A 55 17.58 -2.96 -12.04
CA ASP A 55 17.87 -3.06 -13.47
C ASP A 55 16.78 -2.40 -14.33
N MET A 56 15.51 -2.60 -13.95
CA MET A 56 14.36 -2.09 -14.68
C MET A 56 14.19 -0.57 -14.49
N VAL A 57 14.47 -0.06 -13.30
CA VAL A 57 14.46 1.37 -13.01
C VAL A 57 15.59 2.08 -13.76
N MET A 58 16.78 1.47 -13.78
CA MET A 58 17.95 1.95 -14.53
C MET A 58 17.68 1.97 -16.03
N ALA A 59 17.06 0.91 -16.58
CA ALA A 59 16.67 0.86 -18.00
C ALA A 59 15.69 1.97 -18.41
N ARG A 60 14.88 2.48 -17.47
CA ARG A 60 13.98 3.62 -17.68
C ARG A 60 14.62 4.99 -17.40
N GLY A 61 15.95 5.03 -17.20
CA GLY A 61 16.72 6.26 -16.99
C GLY A 61 16.55 6.90 -15.62
N GLY A 62 16.15 6.13 -14.60
CA GLY A 62 16.04 6.59 -13.22
C GLY A 62 17.21 6.14 -12.34
N SER A 63 17.06 6.32 -11.03
CA SER A 63 17.99 5.82 -10.01
C SER A 63 17.30 4.94 -8.98
N ALA A 64 18.06 4.05 -8.33
CA ALA A 64 17.58 3.14 -7.28
C ALA A 64 16.88 3.85 -6.10
N LYS A 65 17.22 5.12 -5.82
CA LYS A 65 16.58 5.94 -4.77
C LYS A 65 15.28 6.62 -5.23
N GLY A 66 14.88 6.42 -6.49
CA GLY A 66 13.74 7.09 -7.11
C GLY A 66 14.09 8.49 -7.63
N GLY A 67 13.32 8.95 -8.62
CA GLY A 67 13.55 10.23 -9.30
C GLY A 67 14.50 10.11 -10.51
N GLY A 68 14.18 10.87 -11.56
CA GLY A 68 14.80 10.77 -12.88
C GLY A 68 14.16 9.69 -13.77
N GLY A 69 14.14 9.93 -15.08
CA GLY A 69 13.56 9.01 -16.07
C GLY A 69 12.04 8.84 -16.00
N LEU A 70 11.51 7.82 -16.68
CA LEU A 70 10.09 7.44 -16.67
C LEU A 70 9.80 6.47 -15.50
N ASN A 71 10.05 6.92 -14.27
CA ASN A 71 9.91 6.11 -13.05
C ASN A 71 8.97 6.74 -12.01
N PHE A 72 8.46 5.92 -11.08
CA PHE A 72 7.64 6.39 -9.96
C PHE A 72 8.48 7.21 -8.97
N HIS A 73 7.91 8.31 -8.48
CA HIS A 73 8.47 9.03 -7.34
C HIS A 73 8.37 8.19 -6.06
N ALA A 74 9.26 8.42 -5.09
CA ALA A 74 9.29 7.65 -3.84
C ALA A 74 7.93 7.58 -3.12
N GLY A 75 7.19 8.70 -3.05
CA GLY A 75 5.85 8.72 -2.46
C GLY A 75 4.81 7.92 -3.25
N GLN A 76 4.95 7.81 -4.58
CA GLN A 76 4.07 6.99 -5.42
C GLN A 76 4.38 5.51 -5.27
N LYS A 77 5.68 5.15 -5.24
CA LYS A 77 6.12 3.80 -4.92
C LYS A 77 5.55 3.35 -3.58
N GLN A 78 5.69 4.17 -2.53
CA GLN A 78 5.14 3.85 -1.21
C GLN A 78 3.62 3.67 -1.24
N ALA A 79 2.90 4.57 -1.94
CA ALA A 79 1.47 4.49 -2.10
C ALA A 79 1.01 3.18 -2.75
N ILE A 80 1.68 2.75 -3.82
CA ILE A 80 1.40 1.49 -4.52
C ILE A 80 1.67 0.29 -3.60
N LEU A 81 2.85 0.26 -2.96
CA LEU A 81 3.23 -0.84 -2.06
C LEU A 81 2.28 -0.96 -0.88
N ASN A 82 1.88 0.15 -0.27
CA ASN A 82 0.91 0.14 0.84
C ASN A 82 -0.42 -0.49 0.42
N VAL A 83 -0.90 -0.22 -0.81
CA VAL A 83 -2.14 -0.81 -1.32
C VAL A 83 -1.98 -2.31 -1.56
N ILE A 84 -0.87 -2.73 -2.17
CA ILE A 84 -0.58 -4.16 -2.40
C ILE A 84 -0.53 -4.90 -1.07
N VAL A 85 0.26 -4.42 -0.10
CA VAL A 85 0.34 -5.03 1.23
C VAL A 85 -1.02 -5.09 1.89
N ALA A 86 -1.79 -4.01 1.83
CA ALA A 86 -3.08 -3.97 2.50
C ALA A 86 -4.11 -4.94 1.91
N HIS A 87 -4.10 -5.19 0.60
CA HIS A 87 -5.10 -6.05 -0.04
C HIS A 87 -4.64 -7.48 -0.27
N GLU A 88 -3.39 -7.66 -0.70
CA GLU A 88 -2.89 -8.95 -1.18
C GLU A 88 -2.13 -9.71 -0.09
N VAL A 89 -1.53 -9.00 0.88
CA VAL A 89 -0.83 -9.62 2.01
C VAL A 89 -1.75 -9.67 3.23
N LEU A 90 -2.26 -8.52 3.68
CA LEU A 90 -3.07 -8.45 4.92
C LEU A 90 -4.49 -8.94 4.71
N GLY A 91 -5.07 -8.67 3.53
CA GLY A 91 -6.40 -9.14 3.15
C GLY A 91 -6.43 -10.55 2.58
N ALA A 92 -5.29 -11.24 2.49
CA ALA A 92 -5.17 -12.55 1.88
C ALA A 92 -6.13 -13.56 2.52
N GLY A 93 -6.96 -14.22 1.71
CA GLY A 93 -7.84 -15.29 2.17
C GLY A 93 -9.09 -14.84 2.94
N LEU A 94 -9.35 -13.53 3.04
CA LEU A 94 -10.56 -13.01 3.67
C LEU A 94 -11.64 -12.74 2.61
N GLU A 95 -12.78 -13.42 2.74
CA GLU A 95 -13.96 -13.19 1.87
C GLU A 95 -14.48 -11.75 1.99
N ARG A 96 -14.39 -11.17 3.20
CA ARG A 96 -14.76 -9.80 3.48
C ARG A 96 -13.58 -9.07 4.10
N TRP A 97 -13.08 -8.08 3.37
CA TRP A 97 -11.99 -7.23 3.83
C TRP A 97 -12.54 -5.85 4.22
N THR A 98 -12.59 -5.55 5.53
CA THR A 98 -13.18 -4.30 6.04
C THR A 98 -12.14 -3.31 6.53
N LEU A 99 -12.56 -2.07 6.79
CA LEU A 99 -11.66 -1.09 7.42
C LEU A 99 -11.20 -1.55 8.81
N LEU A 100 -12.08 -2.20 9.59
CA LEU A 100 -11.72 -2.71 10.92
C LEU A 100 -10.64 -3.79 10.83
N ASP A 101 -10.74 -4.71 9.87
CA ASP A 101 -9.75 -5.78 9.71
C ASP A 101 -8.39 -5.23 9.28
N LEU A 102 -8.39 -4.19 8.45
CA LEU A 102 -7.17 -3.46 8.12
C LEU A 102 -6.53 -2.83 9.36
N TYR A 103 -7.30 -2.17 10.23
CA TYR A 103 -6.77 -1.64 11.49
C TYR A 103 -6.19 -2.74 12.37
N ARG A 104 -6.89 -3.87 12.53
CA ARG A 104 -6.39 -5.01 13.31
C ARG A 104 -5.08 -5.57 12.76
N ALA A 105 -4.94 -5.64 11.43
CA ALA A 105 -3.78 -6.22 10.77
C ALA A 105 -2.57 -5.27 10.70
N ALA A 106 -2.79 -3.97 10.55
CA ALA A 106 -1.73 -2.98 10.33
C ALA A 106 -1.35 -2.19 11.59
N LEU A 107 -2.31 -1.88 12.46
CA LEU A 107 -2.07 -1.11 13.68
C LEU A 107 -3.16 -1.37 14.73
N PRO A 108 -3.14 -2.53 15.41
CA PRO A 108 -4.19 -2.90 16.35
C PRO A 108 -4.28 -1.94 17.53
N ASP A 109 -3.15 -1.41 18.01
CA ASP A 109 -3.10 -0.50 19.15
C ASP A 109 -3.87 0.80 18.92
N ALA A 110 -3.96 1.26 17.66
CA ALA A 110 -4.72 2.46 17.32
C ALA A 110 -6.22 2.32 17.58
N LEU A 111 -6.75 1.09 17.67
CA LEU A 111 -8.15 0.82 18.00
C LEU A 111 -8.48 1.09 19.47
N LEU A 112 -7.47 1.10 20.35
CA LEU A 112 -7.64 1.38 21.78
C LEU A 112 -7.82 2.88 22.06
N THR A 113 -7.58 3.74 21.06
CA THR A 113 -7.65 5.19 21.20
C THR A 113 -9.07 5.73 20.95
N GLY A 114 -9.67 6.31 21.99
CA GLY A 114 -10.91 7.08 21.90
C GLY A 114 -12.10 6.28 21.35
N THR A 115 -12.85 6.87 20.41
CA THR A 115 -14.04 6.27 19.76
C THR A 115 -13.71 5.47 18.50
N ARG A 116 -12.41 5.30 18.16
CA ARG A 116 -11.98 4.80 16.85
C ARG A 116 -12.53 3.43 16.51
N LEU A 117 -12.49 2.48 17.45
CA LEU A 117 -13.06 1.15 17.25
C LEU A 117 -14.55 1.21 16.85
N LYS A 118 -15.33 2.05 17.52
CA LYS A 118 -16.76 2.22 17.24
C LYS A 118 -17.01 2.86 15.87
N GLU A 119 -16.16 3.79 15.47
CA GLU A 119 -16.26 4.47 14.16
C GLU A 119 -15.93 3.54 13.00
N VAL A 120 -14.83 2.80 13.08
CA VAL A 120 -14.37 1.92 11.99
C VAL A 120 -15.18 0.62 11.88
N SER A 121 -15.93 0.27 12.93
CA SER A 121 -16.84 -0.89 12.93
C SER A 121 -18.23 -0.58 12.34
N ALA A 122 -18.54 0.67 11.99
CA ALA A 122 -19.84 1.01 11.44
C ALA A 122 -20.04 0.42 10.03
N ASP A 123 -21.27 0.02 9.69
CA ASP A 123 -21.61 -0.70 8.44
C ASP A 123 -21.14 0.02 7.17
N LYS A 124 -21.09 1.35 7.19
CA LYS A 124 -20.55 2.20 6.10
C LYS A 124 -19.06 1.96 5.79
N HIS A 125 -18.36 1.17 6.60
CA HIS A 125 -16.95 0.80 6.49
C HIS A 125 -16.74 -0.69 6.16
N GLY A 126 -17.75 -1.33 5.56
CA GLY A 126 -17.68 -2.72 5.08
C GLY A 126 -16.63 -3.01 3.99
N HIS A 127 -15.88 -1.99 3.55
CA HIS A 127 -14.72 -2.10 2.66
C HIS A 127 -13.59 -1.19 3.17
N PRO A 128 -12.33 -1.51 2.89
CA PRO A 128 -11.20 -0.72 3.36
C PRO A 128 -11.17 0.61 2.61
N LYS A 129 -10.81 1.70 3.31
CA LYS A 129 -10.74 3.05 2.75
C LYS A 129 -9.33 3.59 2.88
N TYR A 130 -8.75 4.05 1.77
CA TYR A 130 -7.41 4.64 1.73
C TYR A 130 -7.47 6.02 1.10
N CYS A 131 -6.73 6.96 1.69
CA CYS A 131 -6.44 8.25 1.08
C CYS A 131 -4.97 8.26 0.65
N LEU A 132 -4.71 8.20 -0.66
CA LEU A 132 -3.36 8.24 -1.21
C LEU A 132 -2.98 9.70 -1.44
N LYS A 133 -1.94 10.19 -0.73
CA LYS A 133 -1.41 11.53 -0.98
C LYS A 133 -0.51 11.49 -2.21
N MET A 134 -1.02 12.00 -3.32
CA MET A 134 -0.32 12.01 -4.60
C MET A 134 0.25 13.40 -4.89
N ALA A 135 1.48 13.46 -5.40
CA ALA A 135 2.06 14.71 -5.91
C ALA A 135 1.24 15.28 -7.09
N THR A 136 1.26 16.60 -7.26
CA THR A 136 0.60 17.30 -8.35
C THR A 136 1.31 17.03 -9.69
N GLY A 137 0.57 16.59 -10.72
CA GLY A 137 1.12 16.25 -12.05
C GLY A 137 0.54 14.97 -12.68
N THR A 138 1.13 14.54 -13.79
CA THR A 138 0.79 13.34 -14.60
C THR A 138 0.91 12.02 -13.83
N GLY A 139 1.67 12.00 -12.74
CA GLY A 139 1.89 10.80 -11.95
C GLY A 139 0.66 10.24 -11.21
N LYS A 140 -0.42 11.02 -11.05
CA LYS A 140 -1.70 10.50 -10.50
C LYS A 140 -2.33 9.45 -11.41
N THR A 141 -2.27 9.67 -12.72
CA THR A 141 -2.85 8.78 -13.73
C THR A 141 -2.12 7.44 -13.75
N TRP A 142 -0.80 7.45 -13.59
CA TRP A 142 0.03 6.24 -13.55
C TRP A 142 -0.24 5.37 -12.33
N VAL A 143 -0.42 6.00 -11.16
CA VAL A 143 -0.81 5.28 -9.93
C VAL A 143 -2.20 4.65 -10.11
N LEU A 144 -3.16 5.38 -10.67
CA LEU A 144 -4.50 4.84 -10.92
C LEU A 144 -4.47 3.68 -11.92
N GLN A 145 -3.67 3.78 -12.98
CA GLN A 145 -3.48 2.70 -13.96
C GLN A 145 -2.84 1.46 -13.32
N ALA A 146 -1.78 1.62 -12.52
CA ALA A 146 -1.16 0.50 -11.79
C ALA A 146 -2.16 -0.20 -10.86
N LEU A 147 -2.99 0.58 -10.16
CA LEU A 147 -4.05 0.04 -9.30
C LEU A 147 -5.15 -0.69 -10.08
N MET A 148 -5.52 -0.22 -11.27
CA MET A 148 -6.47 -0.94 -12.13
C MET A 148 -5.88 -2.24 -12.68
N ILE A 149 -4.59 -2.25 -13.05
CA ILE A 149 -3.87 -3.46 -13.47
C ILE A 149 -3.86 -4.47 -12.33
N LEU A 150 -3.55 -4.04 -11.10
CA LEU A 150 -3.62 -4.89 -9.92
C LEU A 150 -5.05 -5.44 -9.73
N ALA A 151 -6.07 -4.58 -9.73
CA ALA A 151 -7.46 -5.00 -9.54
C ALA A 151 -7.91 -6.05 -10.59
N THR A 152 -7.53 -5.87 -11.86
CA THR A 152 -7.84 -6.83 -12.93
C THR A 152 -7.05 -8.14 -12.81
N ALA A 153 -5.80 -8.10 -12.34
CA ALA A 153 -5.03 -9.30 -12.03
C ALA A 153 -5.69 -10.11 -10.89
N GLN A 154 -6.27 -9.43 -9.89
CA GLN A 154 -6.97 -10.07 -8.77
C GLN A 154 -8.32 -10.68 -9.16
N GLN A 155 -9.07 -10.08 -10.09
CA GLN A 155 -10.37 -10.60 -10.56
C GLN A 155 -10.26 -12.04 -11.14
N LYS A 156 -9.12 -12.36 -11.77
CA LYS A 156 -8.86 -13.69 -12.34
C LYS A 156 -8.69 -14.79 -11.28
N ARG A 157 -8.44 -14.43 -10.01
CA ARG A 157 -8.31 -15.36 -8.87
C ARG A 157 -9.67 -15.84 -8.34
N CYS A 158 -10.70 -14.99 -8.37
CA CYS A 158 -12.04 -15.35 -7.88
C CYS A 158 -12.84 -16.24 -8.85
N THR A 159 -12.34 -16.44 -10.08
CA THR A 159 -13.00 -17.19 -11.15
C THR A 159 -12.25 -18.46 -11.56
N GLY A 160 -11.19 -18.84 -10.84
CA GLY A 160 -10.33 -19.99 -11.11
C GLY A 160 -10.47 -21.07 -10.06
#